data_AF-A0A9P0LGL3-F1
#
_entry.id   AF-A0A9P0LGL3-F1
#
_cell.length_a   1.000
_cell.length_b   1.000
_cell.length_c   1.000
_cell.angle_alpha   90.00
_cell.angle_beta   90.00
_cell.angle_gamma   90.00
#
_symmetry.space_group_name_H-M   'P 1'
#
loop_
_entity.id
_entity.type
_entity.pdbx_description
1 polymer ?
#
loop_
_entity_poly.entity_id
_entity_poly.type
_entity_poly.pdbx_seq_one_letter_code
_entity_poly.pdbx_strand_id
1 'polypeptide(L)'
;MKHRYYIGLECLQNTRANIQSITKSIQSPLNPTQDDKYKDFLTCSFKKQGFQASNGKMQFDHLKDFLSRYYTMNDLKVIEECKSVMAKTHGEIAFESMKCIMRKLVNLVEKGDDNNDI
;
A
#
# COMPACT_ATOMS: atom_id res chain seq x y z
N MET A 1 16.20 -2.95 4.81
CA MET A 1 15.83 -1.73 4.05
C MET A 1 16.40 -1.71 2.63
N LYS A 2 17.69 -2.06 2.40
CA LYS A 2 18.31 -2.04 1.06
C LYS A 2 17.53 -2.77 -0.05
N HIS A 3 16.92 -3.91 0.25
CA HIS A 3 16.15 -4.67 -0.75
C HIS A 3 14.96 -3.89 -1.36
N ARG A 4 14.16 -3.19 -0.54
CA ARG A 4 13.02 -2.40 -1.01
C ARG A 4 13.43 -1.20 -1.86
N TYR A 5 14.59 -0.62 -1.56
CA TYR A 5 15.18 0.46 -2.36
C TYR A 5 15.47 -0.03 -3.79
N TYR A 6 16.10 -1.19 -3.95
CA TYR A 6 16.36 -1.76 -5.28
C TYR A 6 15.08 -2.13 -6.04
N ILE A 7 14.07 -2.69 -5.35
CA ILE A 7 12.75 -2.92 -5.95
C ILE A 7 12.15 -1.60 -6.47
N GLY A 8 12.23 -0.53 -5.68
CA GLY A 8 11.75 0.79 -6.08
C GLY A 8 12.44 1.31 -7.33
N LEU A 9 13.78 1.24 -7.39
CA LEU A 9 14.54 1.67 -8.58
C LEU A 9 14.17 0.84 -9.82
N GLU A 10 14.08 -0.47 -9.68
CA GLU A 10 13.73 -1.35 -10.79
C GLU A 10 12.31 -1.09 -11.31
N CYS A 11 11.35 -0.93 -10.41
CA CYS A 11 9.97 -0.62 -10.80
C CYS A 11 9.83 0.76 -11.42
N LEU A 12 10.57 1.77 -10.94
CA LEU A 12 10.63 3.08 -11.56
C LEU A 12 11.09 2.99 -13.03
N GLN A 13 12.14 2.20 -13.28
CA GLN A 13 12.66 1.97 -14.64
C GLN A 13 11.66 1.21 -15.52
N ASN A 14 11.08 0.12 -15.00
CA ASN A 14 10.18 -0.75 -15.76
C ASN A 14 8.88 -0.06 -16.17
N THR A 15 8.30 0.76 -15.28
CA THR A 15 7.00 1.39 -15.55
C THR A 15 7.12 2.76 -16.16
N ARG A 16 8.33 3.36 -16.09
CA ARG A 16 8.59 4.76 -16.46
C ARG A 16 7.71 5.74 -15.69
N ALA A 17 7.36 5.40 -14.45
CA ALA A 17 6.61 6.28 -13.57
C ALA A 17 7.38 7.56 -13.26
N ASN A 18 6.65 8.66 -13.06
CA ASN A 18 7.26 9.91 -12.65
C ASN A 18 7.66 9.83 -11.17
N ILE A 19 8.95 10.05 -10.88
CA ILE A 19 9.48 10.01 -9.50
C ILE A 19 8.78 11.03 -8.59
N GLN A 20 8.39 12.20 -9.10
CA GLN A 20 7.65 13.20 -8.32
C GLN A 20 6.25 12.70 -7.95
N SER A 21 5.57 11.99 -8.85
CA SER A 21 4.28 11.36 -8.58
C SER A 21 4.39 10.29 -7.48
N ILE A 22 5.46 9.49 -7.51
CA ILE A 22 5.75 8.49 -6.47
C ILE A 22 6.05 9.19 -5.13
N THR A 23 6.97 10.15 -5.10
CA THR A 23 7.35 10.87 -3.88
C THR A 23 6.15 11.56 -3.24
N LYS A 24 5.32 12.26 -4.03
CA LYS A 24 4.08 12.89 -3.53
C LYS A 24 3.12 11.87 -2.93
N SER A 25 2.98 10.70 -3.56
CA SER A 25 2.08 9.65 -3.06
C SER A 25 2.58 8.98 -1.79
N ILE A 26 3.90 8.91 -1.59
CA ILE A 26 4.52 8.45 -0.33
C ILE A 26 4.31 9.49 0.78
N GLN A 27 4.42 10.78 0.46
CA GLN A 27 4.22 11.87 1.42
C GLN A 27 2.74 12.07 1.80
N SER A 28 1.82 11.76 0.88
CA SER A 28 0.38 11.90 1.06
C SER A 28 -0.35 10.57 0.80
N PRO A 29 -0.17 9.55 1.65
CA PRO A 29 -0.69 8.19 1.41
C PRO A 29 -2.22 8.10 1.41
N LEU A 30 -2.92 9.08 1.98
CA LEU A 30 -4.39 9.17 1.93
C LEU A 30 -4.91 9.79 0.63
N ASN A 31 -4.07 10.59 -0.05
CA ASN A 31 -4.37 11.28 -1.31
C ASN A 31 -3.26 11.01 -2.35
N PRO A 32 -2.98 9.75 -2.70
CA PRO A 32 -1.98 9.42 -3.69
C PRO A 32 -2.42 9.87 -5.09
N THR A 33 -1.46 10.04 -5.99
CA THR A 33 -1.76 10.34 -7.40
C THR A 33 -2.57 9.21 -8.05
N GLN A 34 -3.47 9.56 -8.97
CA GLN A 34 -4.25 8.59 -9.73
C GLN A 34 -3.62 8.22 -11.09
N ASP A 35 -2.40 8.69 -11.34
CA ASP A 35 -1.60 8.38 -12.53
C ASP A 35 -1.48 6.87 -12.76
N ASP A 36 -1.79 6.41 -13.97
CA ASP A 36 -1.75 4.98 -14.31
C ASP A 36 -0.33 4.41 -14.21
N LYS A 37 0.71 5.20 -14.48
CA LYS A 37 2.11 4.78 -14.28
C LYS A 37 2.45 4.62 -12.81
N TYR A 38 1.81 5.38 -11.93
CA TYR A 38 1.94 5.14 -10.48
C TYR A 38 1.25 3.84 -10.06
N LYS A 39 0.06 3.54 -10.60
CA LYS A 39 -0.61 2.24 -10.38
C LYS A 39 0.22 1.07 -10.91
N ASP A 40 0.85 1.23 -12.08
CA ASP A 40 1.80 0.27 -12.64
C ASP A 40 3.02 0.08 -11.72
N PHE A 41 3.55 1.18 -11.18
CA PHE A 41 4.64 1.15 -10.22
C PHE A 41 4.26 0.36 -8.95
N LEU A 42 3.06 0.60 -8.42
CA LEU A 42 2.54 -0.15 -7.27
C LEU A 42 2.41 -1.64 -7.55
N THR A 43 1.82 -2.04 -8.69
CA THR A 43 1.70 -3.48 -8.99
C THR A 43 3.07 -4.13 -9.17
N CYS A 44 4.03 -3.47 -9.82
CA CYS A 44 5.40 -3.96 -9.92
C CYS A 44 6.03 -4.17 -8.54
N SER A 45 5.94 -3.15 -7.69
CA SER A 45 6.53 -3.15 -6.35
C SER A 45 5.88 -4.20 -5.45
N PHE A 46 4.55 -4.32 -5.48
CA PHE A 46 3.80 -5.27 -4.68
C PHE A 46 4.07 -6.71 -5.11
N LYS A 47 4.18 -6.98 -6.42
CA LYS A 47 4.56 -8.31 -6.91
C LYS A 47 5.94 -8.73 -6.44
N LYS A 48 6.93 -7.84 -6.53
CA LYS A 48 8.31 -8.12 -6.10
C LYS A 48 8.45 -8.28 -4.58
N GLN A 49 7.60 -7.61 -3.81
CA GLN A 49 7.55 -7.76 -2.35
C GLN A 49 6.69 -8.96 -1.89
N GLY A 50 5.97 -9.60 -2.81
CA GLY A 50 5.05 -10.71 -2.49
C GLY A 50 3.69 -10.26 -1.95
N PHE A 51 3.36 -8.97 -1.99
CA PHE A 51 2.06 -8.42 -1.57
C PHE A 51 0.96 -8.59 -2.61
N GLN A 52 1.32 -8.85 -3.86
CA GLN A 52 0.38 -9.15 -4.94
C GLN A 52 0.92 -10.34 -5.74
N ALA A 53 0.06 -11.32 -6.05
CA ALA A 53 0.44 -12.44 -6.89
C ALA A 53 0.54 -12.03 -8.37
N SER A 54 1.13 -12.90 -9.20
CA SER A 54 1.26 -12.69 -10.65
C SER A 54 -0.09 -12.43 -11.33
N ASN A 55 -1.15 -13.12 -10.89
CA ASN A 55 -2.54 -12.97 -11.32
C ASN A 55 -3.27 -11.74 -10.76
N GLY A 56 -2.58 -10.85 -10.06
CA GLY A 56 -3.15 -9.61 -9.53
C GLY A 56 -3.84 -9.73 -8.17
N LYS A 57 -4.01 -10.94 -7.62
CA LYS A 57 -4.64 -11.13 -6.30
C LYS A 57 -3.71 -10.63 -5.19
N MET A 58 -4.23 -9.75 -4.34
CA MET A 58 -3.52 -9.27 -3.16
C MET A 58 -3.29 -10.40 -2.14
N GLN A 59 -2.07 -10.45 -1.61
CA GLN A 59 -1.63 -11.37 -0.56
C GLN A 59 -1.66 -10.64 0.77
N PHE A 60 -2.87 -10.48 1.33
CA PHE A 60 -3.09 -9.68 2.53
C PHE A 60 -2.35 -10.20 3.77
N ASP A 61 -2.09 -11.50 3.84
CA ASP A 61 -1.33 -12.08 4.95
C ASP A 61 0.13 -11.61 4.92
N HIS A 62 0.77 -11.58 3.73
CA HIS A 62 2.11 -11.02 3.57
C HIS A 62 2.17 -9.51 3.87
N LEU A 63 1.10 -8.77 3.52
CA LEU A 63 0.97 -7.36 3.87
C LEU A 63 0.86 -7.17 5.39
N LYS A 64 0.07 -8.00 6.08
CA LYS A 64 -0.04 -7.99 7.54
C LYS A 64 1.29 -8.30 8.21
N ASP A 65 2.02 -9.30 7.73
CA ASP A 65 3.35 -9.66 8.24
C ASP A 65 4.37 -8.53 8.04
N PHE A 66 4.23 -7.75 6.98
CA PHE A 66 5.05 -6.56 6.79
C PHE A 66 4.65 -5.43 7.74
N LEU A 67 3.35 -5.16 7.87
CA LEU A 67 2.82 -4.06 8.68
C LEU A 67 2.89 -4.32 10.19
N SER A 68 3.01 -5.58 10.64
CA SER A 68 3.17 -5.95 12.05
C SER A 68 4.48 -5.43 12.68
N ARG A 69 5.39 -4.93 11.83
CA ARG A 69 6.60 -4.20 12.26
C ARG A 69 6.31 -2.77 12.75
N TYR A 70 5.11 -2.27 12.48
CA TYR A 70 4.71 -0.87 12.73
C TYR A 70 3.40 -0.77 13.51
N TYR A 71 2.54 -1.78 13.42
CA TYR A 71 1.20 -1.81 14.03
C TYR A 71 1.02 -3.10 14.83
N THR A 72 0.13 -3.08 15.82
CA THR A 72 -0.21 -4.30 16.57
C THR A 72 -1.08 -5.22 15.73
N MET A 73 -1.12 -6.52 16.07
CA MET A 73 -2.03 -7.46 15.41
C MET A 73 -3.50 -7.07 15.56
N ASN A 74 -3.86 -6.33 16.61
CA ASN A 74 -5.21 -5.83 16.79
C ASN A 74 -5.54 -4.72 15.80
N ASP A 75 -4.62 -3.77 15.58
CA ASP A 75 -4.77 -2.71 14.59
C ASP A 75 -4.91 -3.29 13.18
N LEU A 76 -4.13 -4.33 12.87
CA LEU A 76 -4.14 -4.98 11.56
C LEU A 76 -5.42 -5.77 11.26
N LYS A 77 -6.36 -5.91 12.20
CA LYS A 77 -7.68 -6.51 11.92
C LYS A 77 -8.46 -5.70 10.89
N VAL A 78 -8.26 -4.38 10.84
CA VAL A 78 -8.96 -3.49 9.89
C VAL A 78 -8.66 -3.82 8.43
N ILE A 79 -7.57 -4.55 8.15
CA ILE A 79 -7.21 -4.99 6.79
C ILE A 79 -8.20 -6.02 6.25
N GLU A 80 -8.90 -6.78 7.12
CA GLU A 80 -9.92 -7.73 6.69
C GLU A 80 -11.04 -7.06 5.87
N GLU A 81 -11.40 -5.82 6.23
CA GLU A 81 -12.41 -5.04 5.52
C GLU A 81 -11.97 -4.62 4.10
N CYS A 82 -10.68 -4.68 3.80
CA CYS A 82 -10.12 -4.32 2.50
C CYS A 82 -9.98 -5.52 1.55
N LYS A 83 -10.25 -6.76 2.01
CA LYS A 83 -10.11 -7.96 1.17
C LYS A 83 -11.13 -8.06 0.04
N SER A 84 -12.23 -7.31 0.13
CA SER A 84 -13.30 -7.26 -0.88
C SER A 84 -13.03 -6.26 -2.01
N VAL A 85 -11.89 -5.55 -1.99
CA VAL A 85 -11.53 -4.61 -3.06
C VAL A 85 -11.36 -5.36 -4.39
N MET A 86 -12.17 -4.98 -5.37
CA MET A 86 -12.17 -5.50 -6.72
C MET A 86 -11.97 -4.34 -7.70
N ALA A 87 -11.14 -4.54 -8.73
CA ALA A 87 -10.94 -3.56 -9.79
C ALA A 87 -10.59 -4.25 -11.12
N LYS A 88 -10.52 -3.48 -12.22
CA LYS A 88 -10.39 -4.04 -13.57
C LYS A 88 -8.97 -4.46 -13.90
N THR A 89 -7.98 -3.80 -13.30
CA THR A 89 -6.56 -4.05 -13.58
C THR A 89 -5.78 -4.38 -12.32
N HIS A 90 -4.64 -5.06 -12.47
CA HIS A 90 -3.76 -5.33 -11.34
C HIS A 90 -3.27 -4.06 -10.65
N GLY A 91 -3.04 -2.99 -11.42
CA GLY A 91 -2.65 -1.68 -10.90
C GLY A 91 -3.75 -1.04 -10.06
N GLU A 92 -5.00 -1.08 -10.54
CA GLU A 92 -6.14 -0.57 -9.77
C GLU A 92 -6.38 -1.40 -8.50
N ILE A 93 -6.27 -2.73 -8.58
CA ILE A 93 -6.41 -3.60 -7.40
C ILE A 93 -5.36 -3.22 -6.35
N ALA A 94 -4.10 -3.06 -6.74
CA ALA A 94 -3.03 -2.66 -5.82
C ALA A 94 -3.27 -1.27 -5.22
N PHE A 95 -3.68 -0.31 -6.05
CA PHE A 95 -3.94 1.07 -5.66
C PHE A 95 -5.13 1.20 -4.68
N GLU A 96 -6.27 0.62 -5.02
CA GLU A 96 -7.46 0.70 -4.17
C GLU A 96 -7.30 -0.11 -2.87
N SER A 97 -6.59 -1.25 -2.93
CA SER A 97 -6.25 -2.01 -1.71
C SER A 97 -5.34 -1.20 -0.78
N MET A 98 -4.31 -0.55 -1.32
CA MET A 98 -3.42 0.33 -0.56
C MET A 98 -4.20 1.49 0.07
N LYS A 99 -5.05 2.18 -0.69
CA LYS A 99 -5.88 3.29 -0.18
C LYS A 99 -6.81 2.83 0.93
N CYS A 100 -7.46 1.68 0.78
CA CYS A 100 -8.33 1.12 1.81
C CYS A 100 -7.55 0.89 3.12
N ILE A 101 -6.40 0.21 3.03
CA ILE A 101 -5.56 -0.09 4.19
C ILE A 101 -5.09 1.20 4.87
N MET A 102 -4.54 2.16 4.11
CA MET A 102 -4.01 3.41 4.67
C MET A 102 -5.09 4.23 5.37
N ARG A 103 -6.29 4.34 4.79
CA ARG A 103 -7.42 5.03 5.44
C ARG A 103 -7.81 4.38 6.76
N LYS A 104 -7.88 3.06 6.79
CA LYS A 104 -8.25 2.33 8.01
C LYS A 104 -7.19 2.45 9.10
N LEU A 105 -5.90 2.41 8.74
CA LEU A 105 -4.80 2.54 9.69
C LEU A 105 -4.66 3.97 10.22
N VAL A 106 -4.82 5.01 9.39
CA VAL A 106 -4.78 6.40 9.88
C VAL A 106 -5.93 6.68 10.85
N ASN A 107 -7.13 6.21 10.54
CA ASN A 107 -8.28 6.36 11.45
C ASN A 107 -8.07 5.69 12.82
N LEU A 108 -7.16 4.71 12.95
CA LEU A 108 -6.81 4.12 14.24
C LEU A 108 -5.85 5.03 15.03
N VAL A 109 -4.89 5.66 14.35
CA VAL A 109 -3.93 6.59 14.97
C VAL A 109 -4.67 7.84 15.46
N GLU A 110 -5.53 8.43 14.63
CA GLU A 110 -6.31 9.62 15.01
C GLU A 110 -7.25 9.37 16.19
N LYS A 111 -7.82 8.16 16.32
CA LYS A 111 -8.66 7.77 17.46
C LYS A 111 -7.87 7.36 18.71
N GLY A 112 -6.58 7.06 18.55
CA GLY A 112 -5.68 6.70 19.64
C GLY A 112 -5.24 7.93 20.45
N ASP A 113 -5.17 9.09 19.82
CA ASP A 113 -4.76 10.36 20.46
C ASP A 113 -5.88 11.02 21.28
N ASP A 114 -7.16 10.66 21.08
CA ASP A 114 -8.29 11.18 21.88
C ASP A 114 -8.42 10.55 23.29
N ASN A 115 -7.59 9.56 23.64
CA ASN A 115 -7.67 8.85 24.94
C ASN A 115 -6.55 9.21 25.93
N ASN A 116 -5.79 10.28 25.69
CA ASN A 116 -4.72 10.74 26.59
C ASN A 116 -4.97 12.09 27.27
N ASP A 117 -6.21 12.59 27.24
CA ASP A 117 -6.66 13.73 28.05
C ASP A 117 -7.59 13.26 29.19
N ILE A 118 -7.02 12.62 30.22
CA ILE A 118 -7.59 12.55 31.58
C ILE A 118 -6.48 12.77 32.61
#